data_AF-A0A9D2KKM1-F1
#
_entry.id   AF-A0A9D2KKM1-F1
#
_cell.length_a   1.000
_cell.length_b   1.000
_cell.length_c   1.000
_cell.angle_alpha   90.00
_cell.angle_beta   90.00
_cell.angle_gamma   90.00
#
_symmetry.space_group_name_H-M   'P 1'
#
loop_
_entity.id
_entity.type
_entity.pdbx_description
1 polymer ?
#
loop_
_entity_poly.entity_id
_entity_poly.type
_entity_poly.pdbx_seq_one_letter_code
_entity_poly.pdbx_strand_id
1 'polypeptide(L)'
;MADTKDEGRQAAVAELERIRKENEAQAAELEALRREKEEAEAAARKAEAEARALSSKIDEEVARAERDNIRHLHAQRKARIVIPSGRDEHERAPVPVAVNGREFLIERDKEVDVPQAVVNVLNLAQETVPARNDAGDAIVWKDVPRIAYTLIGFIDPDTGGPER
;
A
#
# COMPACT_ATOMS: atom_id res chain seq x y z
N MET A 1 -59.98 -58.19 -28.01
CA MET A 1 -59.55 -57.74 -26.66
C MET A 1 -58.12 -58.16 -26.30
N ALA A 2 -57.37 -58.85 -27.18
CA ALA A 2 -55.98 -59.22 -26.93
C ALA A 2 -54.98 -58.14 -27.42
N ASP A 3 -55.27 -57.47 -28.53
CA ASP A 3 -54.35 -56.48 -29.16
C ASP A 3 -54.07 -55.26 -28.28
N THR A 4 -55.06 -54.74 -27.57
CA THR A 4 -54.90 -53.55 -26.71
C THR A 4 -54.01 -53.78 -25.48
N LYS A 5 -53.82 -55.04 -25.06
CA LYS A 5 -52.89 -55.40 -23.97
C LYS A 5 -51.45 -55.51 -24.42
N ASP A 6 -51.22 -55.80 -25.70
CA ASP A 6 -49.88 -55.92 -26.28
C ASP A 6 -49.33 -54.54 -26.67
N GLU A 7 -50.19 -53.65 -27.20
CA GLU A 7 -49.84 -52.25 -27.47
C GLU A 7 -49.45 -51.48 -26.19
N GLY A 8 -50.17 -51.69 -25.08
CA GLY A 8 -49.83 -51.08 -23.79
C GLY A 8 -48.51 -51.57 -23.19
N ARG A 9 -48.15 -52.84 -23.44
CA ARG A 9 -46.84 -53.41 -23.04
C ARG A 9 -45.71 -52.88 -23.91
N GLN A 10 -45.92 -52.76 -25.22
CA GLN A 10 -44.93 -52.17 -26.13
C GLN A 10 -44.69 -50.68 -25.83
N ALA A 11 -45.74 -49.92 -25.51
CA ALA A 11 -45.62 -48.53 -25.07
C ALA A 11 -44.85 -48.40 -23.74
N ALA A 12 -45.11 -49.29 -22.77
CA ALA A 12 -44.39 -49.30 -21.49
C ALA A 12 -42.90 -49.66 -21.66
N VAL A 13 -42.56 -50.58 -22.57
CA VAL A 13 -41.17 -50.93 -22.87
C VAL A 13 -40.44 -49.76 -23.55
N ALA A 14 -41.09 -49.09 -24.52
CA ALA A 14 -40.54 -47.92 -25.18
C ALA A 14 -40.29 -46.75 -24.21
N GLU A 15 -41.18 -46.55 -23.24
CA GLU A 15 -41.02 -45.52 -22.22
C GLU A 15 -39.88 -45.87 -21.24
N LEU A 16 -39.75 -47.12 -20.83
CA LEU A 16 -38.63 -47.57 -19.99
C LEU A 16 -37.27 -47.43 -20.71
N GLU A 17 -37.22 -47.66 -22.02
CA GLU A 17 -36.01 -47.44 -22.81
C GLU A 17 -35.65 -45.96 -22.93
N ARG A 18 -36.63 -45.06 -23.06
CA ARG A 18 -36.40 -43.61 -23.02
C ARG A 18 -35.87 -43.16 -21.67
N ILE A 19 -36.51 -43.58 -20.59
CA ILE A 19 -36.08 -43.26 -19.22
C ILE A 19 -34.66 -43.78 -18.95
N ARG A 20 -34.30 -44.98 -19.45
CA ARG A 20 -32.93 -45.50 -19.33
C ARG A 20 -31.93 -44.62 -20.06
N LYS A 21 -32.22 -44.22 -21.30
CA LYS A 21 -31.34 -43.33 -22.08
C LYS A 21 -31.20 -41.96 -21.44
N GLU A 22 -32.28 -41.41 -20.89
CA GLU A 22 -32.26 -40.14 -20.16
C GLU A 22 -31.44 -40.23 -18.87
N ASN A 23 -31.59 -41.32 -18.11
CA ASN A 23 -30.78 -41.55 -16.90
C ASN A 23 -29.30 -41.74 -17.22
N GLU A 24 -28.96 -42.45 -18.31
CA GLU A 24 -27.58 -42.62 -18.78
C GLU A 24 -26.98 -41.28 -19.23
N ALA A 25 -27.75 -40.46 -19.96
CA ALA A 25 -27.34 -39.13 -20.38
C ALA A 25 -27.11 -38.19 -19.18
N GLN A 26 -28.03 -38.18 -18.21
CA GLN A 26 -27.90 -37.39 -16.98
C GLN A 26 -26.71 -37.85 -16.13
N ALA A 27 -26.44 -39.16 -16.06
CA ALA A 27 -25.28 -39.69 -15.36
C ALA A 27 -23.97 -39.22 -16.02
N ALA A 28 -23.89 -39.25 -17.35
CA ALA A 28 -22.73 -38.76 -18.08
C ALA A 28 -22.50 -37.25 -17.92
N GLU A 29 -23.58 -36.45 -17.92
CA GLU A 29 -23.50 -35.01 -17.68
C GLU A 29 -23.04 -34.69 -16.24
N LEU A 30 -23.55 -35.41 -15.25
CA LEU A 30 -23.12 -35.28 -13.86
C LEU A 30 -21.65 -35.66 -13.66
N GLU A 31 -21.15 -36.69 -14.35
CA GLU A 31 -19.73 -37.05 -14.30
C GLU A 31 -18.83 -35.99 -14.96
N ALA A 32 -19.25 -35.44 -16.10
CA ALA A 32 -18.51 -34.36 -16.76
C ALA A 32 -18.43 -33.11 -15.88
N LEU A 33 -19.57 -32.72 -15.29
CA LEU A 33 -19.67 -31.54 -14.42
C LEU A 33 -18.88 -31.73 -13.11
N ARG A 34 -18.82 -32.96 -12.58
CA ARG A 34 -17.95 -33.30 -11.44
C ARG A 34 -16.47 -33.16 -11.79
N ARG A 35 -16.03 -33.66 -12.94
CA ARG A 35 -14.64 -33.52 -13.40
C ARG A 35 -14.26 -32.06 -13.61
N GLU A 36 -15.12 -31.29 -14.26
CA GLU A 36 -14.89 -29.85 -14.45
C GLU A 36 -14.80 -29.11 -13.11
N LYS A 37 -15.67 -29.46 -12.15
CA LYS A 37 -15.63 -28.88 -10.80
C LYS A 37 -14.34 -29.25 -10.06
N GLU A 38 -13.91 -30.50 -10.12
CA GLU A 38 -12.66 -30.95 -9.50
C GLU A 38 -11.43 -30.26 -10.10
N GLU A 39 -11.39 -30.10 -11.43
CA GLU A 39 -10.33 -29.36 -12.13
C GLU A 39 -10.34 -27.87 -11.74
N ALA A 40 -11.52 -27.25 -11.68
CA ALA A 40 -11.67 -25.86 -11.24
C ALA A 40 -11.25 -25.67 -9.77
N GLU A 41 -11.63 -26.58 -8.87
CA GLU A 41 -11.22 -26.54 -7.46
C GLU A 41 -9.70 -26.74 -7.32
N ALA A 42 -9.10 -27.64 -8.11
CA ALA A 42 -7.65 -27.86 -8.13
C ALA A 42 -6.90 -26.62 -8.64
N ALA A 43 -7.40 -25.99 -9.71
CA ALA A 43 -6.84 -24.75 -10.25
C ALA A 43 -6.96 -23.59 -9.25
N ALA A 44 -8.11 -23.44 -8.58
CA ALA A 44 -8.33 -22.43 -7.55
C ALA A 44 -7.38 -22.62 -6.36
N ARG A 45 -7.22 -23.86 -5.86
CA ARG A 45 -6.27 -24.16 -4.77
C ARG A 45 -4.83 -23.85 -5.16
N LYS A 46 -4.43 -24.15 -6.40
CA LYS A 46 -3.09 -23.83 -6.90
C LYS A 46 -2.88 -22.32 -6.98
N ALA A 47 -3.84 -21.57 -7.52
CA ALA A 47 -3.79 -20.12 -7.59
C ALA A 47 -3.74 -19.48 -6.19
N GLU A 48 -4.50 -19.98 -5.24
CA GLU A 48 -4.46 -19.53 -3.84
C GLU A 48 -3.11 -19.79 -3.18
N ALA A 49 -2.53 -20.98 -3.40
CA ALA A 49 -1.21 -21.31 -2.88
C ALA A 49 -0.11 -20.41 -3.48
N GLU A 50 -0.17 -20.13 -4.78
CA GLU A 50 0.76 -19.21 -5.46
C GLU A 50 0.60 -17.78 -4.97
N ALA A 51 -0.64 -17.30 -4.81
CA ALA A 51 -0.93 -15.97 -4.28
C ALA A 51 -0.42 -15.82 -2.84
N ARG A 52 -0.61 -16.84 -1.99
CA ARG A 52 -0.10 -16.85 -0.62
C ARG A 52 1.42 -16.86 -0.56
N ALA A 53 2.07 -17.64 -1.43
CA ALA A 53 3.52 -17.67 -1.54
C ALA A 53 4.08 -16.32 -2.01
N LEU A 54 3.41 -15.66 -2.96
CA LEU A 54 3.78 -14.32 -3.41
C LEU A 54 3.61 -13.28 -2.30
N SER A 55 2.47 -13.30 -1.60
CA SER A 55 2.22 -12.42 -0.45
C SER A 55 3.31 -12.55 0.60
N SER A 56 3.70 -13.78 0.95
CA SER A 56 4.73 -14.02 1.97
C SER A 56 6.09 -13.45 1.56
N LYS A 57 6.44 -13.55 0.26
CA LYS A 57 7.68 -12.95 -0.27
C LYS A 57 7.63 -11.42 -0.21
N ILE A 58 6.51 -10.83 -0.56
CA ILE A 58 6.31 -9.38 -0.49
C ILE A 58 6.46 -8.91 0.97
N ASP A 59 5.86 -9.61 1.92
CA ASP A 59 5.96 -9.27 3.35
C ASP A 59 7.42 -9.33 3.84
N GLU A 60 8.19 -10.33 3.41
CA GLU A 60 9.62 -10.45 3.72
C GLU A 60 10.45 -9.32 3.10
N GLU A 61 10.16 -8.92 1.86
CA GLU A 61 10.83 -7.81 1.18
C GLU A 61 10.52 -6.47 1.84
N VAL A 62 9.25 -6.22 2.19
CA VAL A 62 8.83 -5.01 2.91
C VAL A 62 9.54 -4.94 4.27
N ALA A 63 9.56 -6.04 5.03
CA ALA A 63 10.25 -6.08 6.32
C ALA A 63 11.76 -5.83 6.19
N ARG A 64 12.38 -6.26 5.10
CA ARG A 64 13.80 -5.96 4.81
C ARG A 64 13.99 -4.47 4.48
N ALA A 65 13.17 -3.93 3.59
CA ALA A 65 13.22 -2.52 3.20
C ALA A 65 13.01 -1.58 4.40
N GLU A 66 12.09 -1.90 5.31
CA GLU A 66 11.87 -1.13 6.54
C GLU A 66 13.10 -1.12 7.45
N ARG A 67 13.75 -2.28 7.65
CA ARG A 67 14.99 -2.36 8.44
C ARG A 67 16.11 -1.56 7.81
N ASP A 68 16.28 -1.66 6.51
CA ASP A 68 17.31 -0.91 5.77
C ASP A 68 17.05 0.60 5.84
N ASN A 69 15.80 1.04 5.71
CA ASN A 69 15.40 2.44 5.87
C ASN A 69 15.75 2.98 7.26
N ILE A 70 15.45 2.21 8.32
CA ILE A 70 15.81 2.59 9.69
C ILE A 70 17.33 2.73 9.83
N ARG A 71 18.08 1.74 9.33
CA ARG A 71 19.54 1.75 9.39
C ARG A 71 20.13 2.96 8.65
N HIS A 72 19.62 3.25 7.45
CA HIS A 72 20.08 4.39 6.66
C HIS A 72 19.75 5.72 7.33
N LEU A 73 18.58 5.87 7.94
CA LEU A 73 18.23 7.09 8.68
C LEU A 73 19.14 7.30 9.91
N HIS A 74 19.52 6.24 10.60
CA HIS A 74 20.40 6.32 11.78
C HIS A 74 21.86 6.58 11.40
N ALA A 75 22.30 6.07 10.25
CA ALA A 75 23.66 6.26 9.75
C ALA A 75 23.89 7.65 9.10
N GLN A 76 22.82 8.40 8.83
CA GLN A 76 22.96 9.76 8.29
C GLN A 76 23.55 10.71 9.33
N ARG A 77 24.31 11.70 8.84
CA ARG A 77 24.66 12.87 9.65
C ARG A 77 23.41 13.52 10.22
N LYS A 78 23.50 14.01 11.45
CA LYS A 78 22.41 14.74 12.11
C LYS A 78 22.62 16.23 11.91
N ALA A 79 21.53 16.94 11.65
CA ALA A 79 21.49 18.38 11.58
C ALA A 79 20.76 18.89 12.82
N ARG A 80 21.37 19.85 13.52
CA ARG A 80 20.71 20.57 14.60
C ARG A 80 19.95 21.74 14.03
N ILE A 81 18.64 21.74 14.20
CA ILE A 81 17.77 22.79 13.68
C ILE A 81 16.89 23.40 14.77
N VAL A 82 16.40 24.61 14.50
CA VAL A 82 15.34 25.26 15.28
C VAL A 82 14.24 25.68 14.32
N ILE A 83 13.00 25.31 14.64
CA ILE A 83 11.81 25.78 13.93
C ILE A 83 11.10 26.81 14.81
N PRO A 84 11.02 28.09 14.42
CA PRO A 84 10.37 29.11 15.24
C PRO A 84 8.85 28.88 15.29
N SER A 85 8.23 29.18 16.43
CA SER A 85 6.77 29.30 16.52
C SER A 85 6.26 30.49 15.75
N GLY A 86 5.15 30.29 15.04
CA GLY A 86 4.42 31.39 14.42
C GLY A 86 3.49 32.08 15.42
N ARG A 87 2.59 32.91 14.88
CA ARG A 87 1.69 33.75 15.69
C ARG A 87 0.49 32.95 16.17
N ASP A 88 -0.05 32.11 15.31
CA ASP A 88 -1.30 31.37 15.53
C ASP A 88 -1.09 30.06 16.31
N GLU A 89 -2.15 29.53 16.91
CA GLU A 89 -2.10 28.30 17.71
C GLU A 89 -1.61 27.09 16.89
N HIS A 90 -2.05 26.99 15.63
CA HIS A 90 -1.57 25.97 14.69
C HIS A 90 -0.09 26.12 14.34
N GLU A 91 0.44 27.35 14.37
CA GLU A 91 1.85 27.63 14.09
C GLU A 91 2.75 27.49 15.33
N ARG A 92 2.16 27.21 16.51
CA ARG A 92 2.86 26.85 17.74
C ARG A 92 2.92 25.34 17.96
N ALA A 93 2.08 24.57 17.27
CA ALA A 93 2.08 23.12 17.34
C ALA A 93 3.42 22.52 16.84
N PRO A 94 3.87 21.38 17.40
CA PRO A 94 5.02 20.65 16.87
C PRO A 94 4.85 20.29 15.40
N VAL A 95 5.95 20.24 14.66
CA VAL A 95 5.95 19.95 13.23
C VAL A 95 6.13 18.45 13.00
N PRO A 96 5.11 17.74 12.46
CA PRO A 96 5.27 16.36 12.03
C PRO A 96 5.99 16.30 10.68
N VAL A 97 7.05 15.51 10.58
CA VAL A 97 7.77 15.23 9.34
C VAL A 97 7.93 13.73 9.17
N ALA A 98 7.50 13.20 8.03
CA ALA A 98 7.64 11.78 7.72
C ALA A 98 8.73 11.57 6.65
N VAL A 99 9.64 10.63 6.89
CA VAL A 99 10.69 10.23 5.96
C VAL A 99 10.71 8.71 5.87
N ASN A 100 10.50 8.15 4.67
CA ASN A 100 10.58 6.71 4.38
C ASN A 100 9.81 5.84 5.40
N GLY A 101 8.57 6.23 5.73
CA GLY A 101 7.71 5.48 6.67
C GLY A 101 7.98 5.75 8.14
N ARG A 102 8.87 6.71 8.48
CA ARG A 102 9.16 7.07 9.87
C ARG A 102 8.81 8.53 10.15
N GLU A 103 8.07 8.74 11.22
CA GLU A 103 7.61 10.04 11.65
C GLU A 103 8.54 10.66 12.71
N PHE A 104 8.77 11.96 12.57
CA PHE A 104 9.52 12.81 13.48
C PHE A 104 8.60 13.95 13.92
N LEU A 105 8.54 14.17 15.22
CA LEU A 105 7.78 15.29 15.79
C LEU A 105 8.78 16.33 16.30
N ILE A 106 8.89 17.45 15.60
CA ILE A 106 9.87 18.50 15.89
C ILE A 106 9.20 19.57 16.74
N GLU A 107 9.63 19.69 17.99
CA GLU A 107 9.17 20.76 18.88
C GLU A 107 9.71 22.12 18.41
N ARG A 108 8.84 23.14 18.40
CA ARG A 108 9.23 24.49 18.02
C ARG A 108 10.02 25.19 19.11
N ASP A 109 10.80 26.20 18.70
CA ASP A 109 11.64 27.05 19.55
C ASP A 109 12.70 26.30 20.37
N LYS A 110 13.01 25.06 19.98
CA LYS A 110 14.04 24.22 20.59
C LYS A 110 15.05 23.76 19.56
N GLU A 111 16.29 23.58 20.00
CA GLU A 111 17.31 22.90 19.21
C GLU A 111 16.99 21.41 19.18
N VAL A 112 16.73 20.88 17.99
CA VAL A 112 16.42 19.47 17.77
C VAL A 112 17.39 18.88 16.77
N ASP A 113 17.99 17.75 17.13
CA ASP A 113 18.89 17.00 16.26
C ASP A 113 18.06 16.02 15.40
N VAL A 114 18.03 16.26 14.09
CA VAL A 114 17.26 15.45 13.12
C VAL A 114 18.16 14.87 12.04
N PRO A 115 17.83 13.71 11.44
CA PRO A 115 18.57 13.20 10.28
C PRO A 115 18.57 14.19 9.11
N GLN A 116 19.63 14.22 8.32
CA GLN A 116 19.72 15.08 7.13
C GLN A 116 18.51 14.92 6.18
N ALA A 117 17.93 13.73 6.06
CA ALA A 117 16.75 13.52 5.23
C ALA A 117 15.53 14.33 5.69
N VAL A 118 15.36 14.60 6.99
CA VAL A 118 14.30 15.47 7.52
C VAL A 118 14.47 16.90 7.01
N VAL A 119 15.70 17.42 7.05
CA VAL A 119 16.04 18.74 6.52
C VAL A 119 15.76 18.82 5.02
N ASN A 120 16.06 17.75 4.28
CA ASN A 120 15.75 17.70 2.84
C ASN A 120 14.24 17.77 2.58
N VAL A 121 13.42 17.08 3.38
CA VAL A 121 11.95 17.19 3.28
C VAL A 121 11.49 18.61 3.57
N LEU A 122 12.03 19.27 4.60
CA LEU A 122 11.69 20.67 4.91
C LEU A 122 12.06 21.63 3.76
N ASN A 123 13.17 21.40 3.06
CA ASN A 123 13.57 22.21 1.90
C ASN A 123 12.68 22.00 0.67
N LEU A 124 12.16 20.78 0.49
CA LEU A 124 11.24 20.44 -0.59
C LEU A 124 9.81 20.89 -0.30
N ALA A 125 9.44 21.06 0.98
CA ALA A 125 8.14 21.56 1.39
C ALA A 125 8.02 23.07 1.11
N GLN A 126 7.58 23.41 -0.09
CA GLN A 126 7.40 24.79 -0.54
C GLN A 126 5.91 25.13 -0.72
N GLU A 127 5.59 26.40 -0.57
CA GLU A 127 4.28 26.99 -0.83
C GLU A 127 4.45 28.22 -1.72
N THR A 128 3.60 28.34 -2.73
CA THR A 128 3.60 29.49 -3.63
C THR A 128 2.72 30.59 -3.05
N VAL A 129 3.32 31.71 -2.68
CA VAL A 129 2.63 32.85 -2.07
C VAL A 129 2.69 34.09 -2.96
N PRO A 130 1.66 34.95 -2.94
CA PRO A 130 1.72 36.23 -3.62
C PRO A 130 2.65 37.18 -2.86
N ALA A 131 3.69 37.67 -3.54
CA ALA A 131 4.63 38.65 -3.02
C ALA A 131 4.61 39.91 -3.89
N ARG A 132 4.99 41.07 -3.33
CA ARG A 132 5.18 42.28 -4.12
C ARG A 132 6.54 42.20 -4.83
N ASN A 133 6.62 42.65 -6.09
CA ASN A 133 7.92 42.81 -6.76
C ASN A 133 8.76 43.89 -6.06
N ASP A 134 10.07 43.91 -6.33
CA ASP A 134 11.02 44.84 -5.68
C ASP A 134 10.67 46.32 -5.93
N ALA A 135 9.95 46.61 -7.03
CA ALA A 135 9.44 47.95 -7.36
C ALA A 135 8.14 48.33 -6.61
N GLY A 136 7.43 47.37 -6.00
CA GLY A 136 6.17 47.59 -5.30
C GLY A 136 4.92 47.70 -6.18
N ASP A 137 5.08 47.61 -7.50
CA ASP A 137 4.05 47.91 -8.49
C ASP A 137 3.24 46.70 -8.95
N ALA A 138 3.70 45.47 -8.70
CA ALA A 138 3.02 44.25 -9.15
C ALA A 138 3.08 43.12 -8.11
N ILE A 139 2.08 42.24 -8.16
CA ILE A 139 2.08 40.98 -7.42
C ILE A 139 2.75 39.91 -8.28
N VAL A 140 3.75 39.24 -7.71
CA VAL A 140 4.49 38.13 -8.30
C VAL A 140 4.35 36.93 -7.39
N TRP A 141 4.13 35.76 -7.97
CA TRP A 141 4.07 34.50 -7.21
C TRP A 141 5.48 34.02 -6.93
N LYS A 142 5.78 33.74 -5.66
CA LYS A 142 7.09 33.28 -5.21
C LYS A 142 6.93 32.03 -4.36
N ASP A 143 7.78 31.05 -4.63
CA ASP A 143 7.88 29.86 -3.79
C ASP A 143 8.69 30.19 -2.54
N VAL A 144 8.10 29.90 -1.38
CA VAL A 144 8.71 30.07 -0.07
C VAL A 144 8.64 28.74 0.69
N PRO A 145 9.58 28.48 1.63
CA PRO A 145 9.47 27.32 2.49
C PRO A 145 8.16 27.36 3.28
N ARG A 146 7.38 26.30 3.20
CA ARG A 146 6.14 26.15 3.97
C ARG A 146 6.42 26.14 5.48
N ILE A 147 7.57 25.60 5.86
CA ILE A 147 8.05 25.56 7.24
C ILE A 147 9.50 26.07 7.24
N ALA A 148 9.68 27.31 7.70
CA ALA A 148 11.00 27.88 7.87
C ALA A 148 11.72 27.25 9.07
N TYR A 149 13.02 27.05 8.94
CA TYR A 149 13.89 26.57 10.03
C TYR A 149 15.25 27.26 9.95
N THR A 150 15.99 27.25 11.06
CA THR A 150 17.38 27.68 11.13
C THR A 150 18.27 26.48 11.37
N LEU A 151 19.32 26.32 10.54
CA LEU A 151 20.35 25.31 10.73
C LEU A 151 21.41 25.86 11.70
N ILE A 152 21.56 25.23 12.86
CA ILE A 152 22.54 25.61 13.88
C ILE A 152 23.91 24.97 13.59
N GLY A 153 23.90 23.73 13.11
CA GLY A 153 25.11 22.99 12.76
C GLY A 153 24.84 21.52 12.49
N PHE A 154 25.92 20.77 12.28
CA PHE A 154 25.87 19.32 12.12
C PHE A 154 26.40 18.62 13.37
N ILE A 155 25.81 17.47 13.68
CA ILE A 155 26.17 16.61 14.79
C ILE A 155 26.65 15.28 14.22
N ASP A 156 27.82 14.87 14.66
CA ASP A 156 28.41 13.59 14.33
C ASP A 156 27.54 12.47 14.98
N PRO A 157 27.05 11.51 14.18
CA PRO A 157 26.15 10.47 14.68
C PRO A 157 26.84 9.47 15.62
N ASP A 158 28.15 9.29 15.53
CA ASP A 158 28.94 8.34 16.33
C ASP A 158 29.35 8.95 17.68
N THR A 159 29.69 10.24 17.70
CA THR A 159 30.18 10.92 18.93
C THR A 159 29.11 11.74 19.64
N GLY A 160 28.01 12.11 18.95
CA GLY A 160 26.98 13.01 19.48
C GLY A 160 27.45 14.46 19.69
N GLY A 161 28.67 14.78 19.27
CA GLY A 161 29.25 16.12 19.34
C GLY A 161 29.10 16.90 18.03
N PRO A 162 29.35 18.21 18.05
CA PRO A 162 29.36 19.02 16.83
C PRO A 162 30.44 18.54 15.86
N GLU A 163 30.08 18.41 14.59
CA GLU A 163 31.00 18.11 13.50
C GLU A 163 31.94 19.33 13.31
N ARG A 164 33.26 19.10 13.36
CA ARG A 164 34.29 20.15 13.26
C ARG A 164 34.61 20.53 11.83
#